data_AF-A0A4Y9F5F3-F1
#
_entry.id   AF-A0A4Y9F5F3-F1
#
_cell.length_a   1.000
_cell.length_b   1.000
_cell.length_c   1.000
_cell.angle_alpha   90.00
_cell.angle_beta   90.00
_cell.angle_gamma   90.00
#
_symmetry.space_group_name_H-M   'P 1'
#
loop_
_entity.id
_entity.type
_entity.pdbx_description
1 polymer ?
#
loop_
_entity_poly.entity_id
_entity_poly.type
_entity_poly.pdbx_seq_one_letter_code
_entity_poly.pdbx_strand_id
1 'polypeptide(L)'
;MAHQSDLTEHRTKANIFLRKANKYKTSDEVVSKICAFYAAYHAMRVAILTDPILDKPDEEIQQLVHMPGLRQDSRYATHHSGRHNSGRGIGQNEVVQALYRFEAYAYGRLHRASVDARYLPLTGEIILDATDAYIEAERIVQAALSGQLKWAPKSTH
;
A
#
# COMPACT_ATOMS: atom_id res chain seq x y z
N MET A 1 10.90 -13.11 10.86
CA MET A 1 9.59 -13.79 10.85
C MET A 1 8.53 -12.76 11.18
N ALA A 2 7.57 -12.51 10.28
CA ALA A 2 6.42 -11.66 10.62
C ALA A 2 5.63 -12.35 11.74
N HIS A 3 5.33 -11.63 12.82
CA HIS A 3 4.56 -12.18 13.93
C HIS A 3 3.13 -12.48 13.44
N GLN A 4 2.62 -13.70 13.65
CA GLN A 4 1.29 -14.12 13.15
C GLN A 4 0.14 -13.23 13.65
N SER A 5 0.36 -12.56 14.79
CA SER A 5 -0.50 -11.51 15.34
C SER A 5 -0.65 -10.32 14.38
N ASP A 6 0.44 -9.85 13.79
CA ASP A 6 0.48 -8.63 12.97
C ASP A 6 -0.21 -8.87 11.63
N LEU A 7 -0.04 -10.08 11.06
CA LEU A 7 -0.73 -10.50 9.84
C LEU A 7 -2.24 -10.57 10.04
N THR A 8 -2.69 -11.16 11.15
CA THR A 8 -4.11 -11.25 11.51
C THR A 8 -4.71 -9.86 11.72
N GLU A 9 -3.99 -8.99 12.42
CA GLU A 9 -4.41 -7.62 12.69
C GLU A 9 -4.56 -6.82 11.39
N HIS A 10 -3.56 -6.83 10.52
CA HIS A 10 -3.63 -6.13 9.23
C HIS A 10 -4.74 -6.69 8.33
N ARG A 11 -4.90 -8.01 8.23
CA ARG A 11 -6.01 -8.61 7.48
C ARG A 11 -7.38 -8.18 8.03
N THR A 12 -7.52 -8.14 9.35
CA THR A 12 -8.77 -7.70 10.00
C THR A 12 -9.04 -6.22 9.72
N LYS A 13 -8.04 -5.36 9.91
CA LYS A 13 -8.18 -3.92 9.65
C LYS A 13 -8.49 -3.63 8.20
N ALA A 14 -7.83 -4.29 7.24
CA ALA A 14 -8.11 -4.13 5.81
C ALA A 14 -9.61 -4.35 5.51
N ASN A 15 -10.19 -5.44 6.01
CA ASN A 15 -11.59 -5.77 5.82
C ASN A 15 -12.56 -4.82 6.55
N ILE A 16 -12.19 -4.32 7.74
CA ILE A 16 -13.01 -3.34 8.49
C ILE A 16 -13.06 -2.02 7.73
N PHE A 17 -11.90 -1.52 7.29
CA PHE A 17 -11.83 -0.26 6.57
C PHE A 17 -12.49 -0.35 5.20
N LEU A 18 -12.38 -1.47 4.49
CA LEU A 18 -13.08 -1.65 3.21
C LEU A 18 -14.61 -1.60 3.38
N ARG A 19 -15.14 -2.28 4.41
CA ARG A 19 -16.57 -2.21 4.75
C ARG A 19 -17.02 -0.80 5.10
N LYS A 20 -16.21 -0.04 5.84
CA LYS A 20 -16.49 1.37 6.14
C LYS A 20 -16.45 2.23 4.88
N ALA A 21 -15.47 2.06 4.01
CA ALA A 21 -15.38 2.78 2.75
C ALA A 21 -16.67 2.61 1.93
N ASN A 22 -17.15 1.37 1.78
CA ASN A 22 -18.41 1.08 1.08
C ASN A 22 -19.62 1.74 1.76
N LYS A 23 -19.70 1.66 3.09
CA LYS A 23 -20.81 2.23 3.87
C LYS A 23 -20.92 3.75 3.69
N TYR A 24 -19.79 4.45 3.72
CA TYR A 24 -19.76 5.91 3.75
C TYR A 24 -19.67 6.56 2.37
N LYS A 25 -19.46 5.81 1.28
CA LYS A 25 -19.18 6.38 -0.05
C LYS A 25 -20.23 7.37 -0.58
N THR A 26 -21.48 7.30 -0.10
CA THR A 26 -22.56 8.21 -0.48
C THR A 26 -22.96 9.22 0.59
N SER A 27 -22.59 8.99 1.86
CA SER A 27 -23.05 9.78 3.00
C SER A 27 -21.95 10.64 3.62
N ASP A 28 -20.69 10.24 3.44
CA ASP A 28 -19.50 10.95 3.90
C ASP A 28 -18.31 10.55 3.02
N GLU A 29 -18.11 11.32 1.94
CA GLU A 29 -17.03 11.06 0.98
C GLU A 29 -15.65 11.14 1.62
N VAL A 30 -15.46 12.02 2.61
CA VAL A 30 -14.18 12.21 3.28
C VAL A 30 -13.82 10.96 4.06
N VAL A 31 -14.76 10.47 4.89
CA VAL A 31 -14.58 9.22 5.64
C VAL A 31 -14.38 8.04 4.68
N SER A 32 -15.12 8.00 3.58
CA SER A 32 -15.00 6.92 2.59
C SER A 32 -13.60 6.88 1.96
N LYS A 33 -13.08 8.01 1.46
CA LYS A 33 -11.73 8.10 0.84
C LYS A 33 -10.62 7.75 1.83
N ILE A 34 -10.74 8.20 3.09
CA ILE A 34 -9.80 7.85 4.16
C ILE A 34 -9.84 6.35 4.43
N CYS A 35 -11.02 5.76 4.58
CA CYS A 35 -11.18 4.33 4.81
C CYS A 35 -10.67 3.49 3.63
N ALA A 36 -10.92 3.91 2.39
CA ALA A 36 -10.43 3.23 1.19
C ALA A 36 -8.90 3.13 1.20
N PHE A 37 -8.20 4.23 1.50
CA PHE A 37 -6.75 4.20 1.65
C PHE A 37 -6.28 3.28 2.77
N TYR A 38 -6.87 3.37 3.97
CA TYR A 38 -6.45 2.50 5.08
C TYR A 38 -6.75 1.02 4.84
N ALA A 39 -7.78 0.70 4.06
CA ALA A 39 -8.03 -0.67 3.60
C ALA A 39 -6.88 -1.17 2.73
N ALA A 40 -6.50 -0.41 1.70
CA ALA A 40 -5.40 -0.73 0.81
C ALA A 40 -4.05 -0.78 1.57
N TYR A 41 -3.78 0.17 2.46
CA TYR A 41 -2.58 0.19 3.32
C TYR A 41 -2.42 -1.12 4.09
N HIS A 42 -3.45 -1.53 4.83
CA HIS A 42 -3.38 -2.75 5.62
C HIS A 42 -3.31 -4.02 4.77
N ALA A 43 -3.92 -4.02 3.59
CA ALA A 43 -3.79 -5.13 2.65
C ALA A 43 -2.36 -5.24 2.10
N MET A 44 -1.75 -4.12 1.68
CA MET A 44 -0.37 -4.09 1.21
C MET A 44 0.63 -4.44 2.32
N ARG A 45 0.34 -4.11 3.58
CA ARG A 45 1.13 -4.62 4.72
C ARG A 45 1.17 -6.15 4.75
N VAL A 46 0.04 -6.81 4.54
CA VAL A 46 -0.01 -8.28 4.49
C VAL A 46 0.86 -8.80 3.35
N ALA A 47 0.71 -8.24 2.14
CA ALA A 47 1.52 -8.62 0.99
C ALA A 47 3.03 -8.48 1.29
N ILE A 48 3.46 -7.30 1.73
CA ILE A 48 4.87 -7.00 2.08
C ILE A 48 5.40 -7.94 3.16
N LEU A 49 4.65 -8.15 4.25
CA LEU A 49 5.07 -9.01 5.36
C LEU A 49 5.28 -10.46 4.94
N THR A 50 4.61 -10.89 3.88
CA THR A 50 4.65 -12.28 3.38
C THR A 50 5.42 -12.44 2.08
N ASP A 51 6.01 -11.37 1.54
CA ASP A 51 6.68 -11.42 0.25
C ASP A 51 8.07 -12.09 0.36
N PRO A 52 8.31 -13.22 -0.34
CA PRO A 52 9.57 -13.95 -0.25
C PRO A 52 10.79 -13.16 -0.73
N ILE A 53 10.61 -12.11 -1.57
CA ILE A 53 11.74 -11.27 -1.99
C ILE A 53 12.46 -10.65 -0.79
N LEU A 54 11.72 -10.32 0.28
CA LEU A 54 12.26 -9.73 1.50
C LEU A 54 12.78 -10.79 2.48
N ASP A 55 12.84 -12.08 2.13
CA ASP A 55 13.54 -13.09 2.92
C ASP A 55 14.99 -13.29 2.45
N LYS A 56 15.35 -12.69 1.30
CA LYS A 56 16.70 -12.75 0.71
C LYS A 56 17.67 -11.78 1.39
N PRO A 57 18.99 -12.01 1.26
CA PRO A 57 20.01 -11.05 1.69
C PRO A 57 19.86 -9.70 0.96
N ASP A 58 20.26 -8.62 1.63
CA ASP A 58 20.14 -7.26 1.11
C ASP A 58 20.83 -7.08 -0.26
N GLU A 59 21.98 -7.71 -0.47
CA GLU A 59 22.69 -7.67 -1.76
C GLU A 59 21.86 -8.30 -2.89
N GLU A 60 21.19 -9.41 -2.61
CA GLU A 60 20.35 -10.11 -3.58
C GLU A 60 19.07 -9.30 -3.87
N ILE A 61 18.45 -8.70 -2.85
CA ILE A 61 17.30 -7.78 -3.03
C ILE A 61 17.69 -6.63 -3.96
N GLN A 62 18.86 -6.01 -3.74
CA GLN A 62 19.34 -4.90 -4.57
C GLN A 62 19.61 -5.33 -6.01
N GLN A 63 20.18 -6.52 -6.22
CA GLN A 63 20.41 -7.06 -7.55
C GLN A 63 19.13 -7.40 -8.30
N LEU A 64 18.08 -7.87 -7.61
CA LEU A 64 16.84 -8.30 -8.25
C LEU A 64 15.85 -7.14 -8.51
N VAL A 65 15.70 -6.24 -7.53
CA VAL A 65 14.67 -5.20 -7.56
C VAL A 65 15.20 -3.88 -8.13
N HIS A 66 16.51 -3.65 -8.02
CA HIS A 66 17.17 -2.41 -8.45
C HIS A 66 16.57 -1.14 -7.83
N MET A 67 16.13 -1.23 -6.56
CA MET A 67 15.60 -0.08 -5.81
C MET A 67 16.56 0.31 -4.67
N PRO A 68 17.24 1.47 -4.77
CA PRO A 68 18.12 1.95 -3.71
C PRO A 68 17.40 2.06 -2.36
N GLY A 69 18.03 1.54 -1.30
CA GLY A 69 17.50 1.61 0.06
C GLY A 69 16.44 0.56 0.41
N LEU A 70 16.00 -0.26 -0.55
CA LEU A 70 15.20 -1.46 -0.28
C LEU A 70 16.08 -2.54 0.36
N ARG A 71 15.66 -3.02 1.52
CA ARG A 71 16.37 -4.01 2.34
C ARG A 71 15.37 -4.96 2.97
N GLN A 72 15.87 -6.03 3.58
CA GLN A 72 15.08 -7.00 4.31
C GLN A 72 14.14 -6.33 5.33
N ASP A 73 14.69 -5.38 6.10
CA ASP A 73 13.97 -4.62 7.13
C ASP A 73 12.96 -3.61 6.61
N SER A 74 12.98 -3.28 5.30
CA SER A 74 11.93 -2.47 4.69
C SER A 74 10.54 -3.11 4.84
N ARG A 75 10.50 -4.42 5.10
CA ARG A 75 9.31 -5.16 5.54
C ARG A 75 8.58 -4.49 6.71
N TYR A 76 9.32 -3.85 7.62
CA TYR A 76 8.78 -3.25 8.84
C TYR A 76 8.63 -1.73 8.77
N ALA A 77 8.74 -1.13 7.57
CA ALA A 77 8.50 0.30 7.40
C ALA A 77 7.09 0.69 7.88
N THR A 78 7.00 1.57 8.89
CA THR A 78 5.73 2.00 9.50
C THR A 78 5.24 3.36 9.00
N HIS A 79 6.09 4.11 8.30
CA HIS A 79 5.75 5.41 7.73
C HIS A 79 5.21 5.26 6.31
N HIS A 80 4.24 6.11 5.93
CA HIS A 80 3.65 6.09 4.58
C HIS A 80 4.66 6.46 3.50
N SER A 81 5.53 7.44 3.74
CA SER A 81 6.59 7.86 2.80
C SER A 81 7.90 8.12 3.54
N GLY A 82 9.01 7.74 2.92
CA GLY A 82 10.37 8.09 3.34
C GLY A 82 11.10 8.94 2.30
N ARG A 83 12.30 9.41 2.62
CA ARG A 83 13.25 9.94 1.60
C ARG A 83 14.55 9.16 1.73
N HIS A 84 15.12 8.75 0.60
CA HIS A 84 16.41 8.02 0.55
C HIS A 84 17.55 8.74 1.30
N ASN A 85 17.51 10.09 1.36
CA ASN A 85 18.50 10.94 2.04
C ASN A 85 18.05 11.44 3.42
N SER A 86 16.85 11.08 3.86
CA SER A 86 16.48 11.28 5.26
C SER A 86 16.93 10.05 6.02
N GLY A 87 17.52 10.20 7.20
CA GLY A 87 17.90 9.05 8.07
C GLY A 87 16.73 8.14 8.47
N ARG A 88 15.51 8.35 7.93
CA ARG A 88 14.31 7.53 8.09
C ARG A 88 14.23 6.33 7.14
N GLY A 89 15.07 6.26 6.11
CA GLY A 89 15.00 5.18 5.10
C GLY A 89 13.77 5.30 4.19
N ILE A 90 13.47 4.22 3.46
CA ILE A 90 12.30 4.14 2.57
C ILE A 90 11.01 3.86 3.35
N GLY A 91 9.89 4.47 2.93
CA GLY A 91 8.57 4.24 3.50
C GLY A 91 7.76 3.22 2.69
N GLN A 92 6.51 3.00 3.10
CA GLN A 92 5.67 2.00 2.45
C GLN A 92 5.35 2.32 1.00
N ASN A 93 5.17 3.59 0.64
CA ASN A 93 4.93 3.97 -0.76
C ASN A 93 6.10 3.51 -1.65
N GLU A 94 7.34 3.72 -1.19
CA GLU A 94 8.53 3.32 -1.91
C GLU A 94 8.67 1.79 -1.98
N VAL A 95 8.33 1.07 -0.91
CA VAL A 95 8.29 -0.41 -0.93
C VAL A 95 7.24 -0.93 -1.91
N VAL A 96 6.02 -0.37 -1.89
CA VAL A 96 4.96 -0.74 -2.81
C VAL A 96 5.37 -0.44 -4.26
N GLN A 97 5.98 0.71 -4.52
CA GLN A 97 6.49 1.08 -5.83
C GLN A 97 7.57 0.12 -6.34
N ALA A 98 8.44 -0.35 -5.44
CA ALA A 98 9.49 -1.29 -5.78
C ALA A 98 8.95 -2.70 -6.08
N LEU A 99 8.00 -3.17 -5.29
CA LEU A 99 7.57 -4.57 -5.31
C LEU A 99 6.33 -4.84 -6.19
N TYR A 100 5.39 -3.91 -6.25
CA TYR A 100 4.05 -4.11 -6.84
C TYR A 100 3.73 -3.01 -7.83
N ARG A 101 4.47 -2.96 -8.94
CA ARG A 101 4.39 -1.86 -9.92
C ARG A 101 2.97 -1.57 -10.42
N PHE A 102 2.16 -2.60 -10.67
CA PHE A 102 0.81 -2.43 -11.19
C PHE A 102 -0.14 -1.82 -10.15
N GLU A 103 0.04 -2.18 -8.88
CA GLU A 103 -0.75 -1.69 -7.75
C GLU A 103 -0.25 -0.33 -7.25
N ALA A 104 1.03 -0.02 -7.44
CA ALA A 104 1.66 1.19 -6.92
C ALA A 104 1.00 2.48 -7.40
N TYR A 105 0.54 2.51 -8.66
CA TYR A 105 -0.18 3.66 -9.20
C TYR A 105 -1.51 3.90 -8.48
N ALA A 106 -2.35 2.86 -8.38
CA ALA A 106 -3.64 2.93 -7.69
C ALA A 106 -3.46 3.21 -6.19
N TYR A 107 -2.50 2.55 -5.54
CA TYR A 107 -2.16 2.78 -4.15
C TYR A 107 -1.73 4.24 -3.88
N GLY A 108 -0.91 4.81 -4.77
CA GLY A 108 -0.52 6.22 -4.70
C GLY A 108 -1.71 7.18 -4.86
N ARG A 109 -2.63 6.90 -5.80
CA ARG A 109 -3.87 7.69 -5.96
C ARG A 109 -4.76 7.63 -4.72
N LEU A 110 -4.95 6.46 -4.13
CA LEU A 110 -5.70 6.29 -2.88
C LEU A 110 -5.08 7.08 -1.73
N HIS A 111 -3.76 6.99 -1.56
CA HIS A 111 -3.05 7.77 -0.54
C HIS A 111 -3.29 9.26 -0.74
N ARG A 112 -3.16 9.73 -1.98
CA ARG A 112 -3.34 11.13 -2.31
C ARG A 112 -4.78 11.61 -2.09
N ALA A 113 -5.77 10.85 -2.55
CA ALA A 113 -7.19 11.14 -2.33
C ALA A 113 -7.53 11.23 -0.83
N SER A 114 -6.94 10.37 0.00
CA SER A 114 -7.09 10.42 1.47
C SER A 114 -6.44 11.65 2.10
N VAL A 115 -5.33 12.15 1.54
CA VAL A 115 -4.70 13.40 1.99
C VAL A 115 -5.54 14.61 1.59
N ASP A 116 -5.95 14.70 0.32
CA ASP A 116 -6.73 15.82 -0.21
C ASP A 116 -8.10 15.92 0.49
N ALA A 117 -8.74 14.80 0.80
CA ALA A 117 -10.00 14.76 1.55
C ALA A 117 -9.88 15.35 2.97
N ARG A 118 -8.68 15.32 3.57
CA ARG A 118 -8.44 15.82 4.94
C ARG A 118 -7.97 17.27 4.98
N TYR A 119 -7.16 17.68 4.01
CA TYR A 119 -6.40 18.94 4.08
C TYR A 119 -6.74 19.92 2.95
N LEU A 120 -7.81 19.65 2.20
CA LEU A 120 -8.21 20.32 0.97
C LEU A 120 -7.27 20.00 -0.21
N PRO A 121 -7.80 19.84 -1.43
CA PRO A 121 -7.02 19.48 -2.60
C PRO A 121 -6.04 20.60 -2.98
N LEU A 122 -4.74 20.27 -3.08
CA LEU A 122 -3.70 21.24 -3.45
C LEU A 122 -3.89 21.86 -4.84
N THR A 123 -4.60 21.18 -5.74
CA THR A 123 -4.81 21.60 -7.14
C THR A 123 -6.27 21.89 -7.47
N GLY A 124 -7.21 21.75 -6.51
CA GLY A 124 -8.65 21.78 -6.77
C GLY A 124 -9.19 20.59 -7.58
N GLU A 125 -8.33 19.68 -8.03
CA GLU A 125 -8.69 18.51 -8.81
C GLU A 125 -9.08 17.34 -7.89
N ILE A 126 -10.22 16.71 -8.18
CA ILE A 126 -10.64 15.48 -7.51
C ILE A 126 -9.91 14.31 -8.17
N ILE A 127 -8.88 13.79 -7.50
CA ILE A 127 -8.07 12.67 -8.02
C ILE A 127 -8.86 11.37 -8.04
N LEU A 128 -9.73 11.15 -7.06
CA LEU A 128 -10.66 10.02 -6.97
C LEU A 128 -11.92 10.49 -6.25
N ASP A 129 -13.09 10.17 -6.79
CA ASP A 129 -14.33 10.26 -6.03
C ASP A 129 -14.41 9.09 -5.01
N ALA A 130 -15.42 9.13 -4.12
CA ALA A 130 -15.54 8.12 -3.06
C ALA A 130 -15.89 6.72 -3.58
N THR A 131 -16.61 6.62 -4.71
CA THR A 131 -16.98 5.35 -5.31
C THR A 131 -15.78 4.70 -5.99
N ASP A 132 -15.03 5.46 -6.77
CA ASP A 132 -13.81 5.00 -7.42
C ASP A 132 -12.73 4.63 -6.39
N ALA A 133 -12.59 5.41 -5.33
CA ALA A 133 -11.68 5.08 -4.24
C ALA A 133 -12.06 3.73 -3.58
N TYR A 134 -13.34 3.46 -3.37
CA TYR A 134 -13.79 2.16 -2.88
C TYR A 134 -13.45 1.02 -3.84
N ILE A 135 -13.72 1.18 -5.14
CA ILE A 135 -13.46 0.16 -6.17
C ILE A 135 -11.96 -0.16 -6.25
N GLU A 136 -11.12 0.87 -6.28
CA GLU A 136 -9.66 0.68 -6.30
C GLU A 136 -9.16 -0.02 -5.03
N ALA A 137 -9.67 0.38 -3.85
CA ALA A 137 -9.31 -0.26 -2.60
C ALA A 137 -9.76 -1.73 -2.55
N GLU A 138 -10.96 -2.05 -3.03
CA GLU A 138 -11.47 -3.42 -3.11
C GLU A 138 -10.55 -4.29 -3.98
N ARG A 139 -10.16 -3.80 -5.18
CA ARG A 139 -9.26 -4.52 -6.07
C ARG A 139 -7.91 -4.83 -5.40
N ILE A 140 -7.30 -3.85 -4.74
CA ILE A 140 -6.02 -4.03 -4.03
C ILE A 140 -6.18 -5.01 -2.86
N VAL A 141 -7.25 -4.87 -2.07
CA VAL A 141 -7.52 -5.76 -0.93
C VAL A 141 -7.68 -7.21 -1.40
N GLN A 142 -8.45 -7.45 -2.47
CA GLN A 142 -8.63 -8.80 -3.02
C GLN A 142 -7.31 -9.40 -3.51
N ALA A 143 -6.53 -8.65 -4.29
CA ALA A 143 -5.25 -9.12 -4.83
C ALA A 143 -4.21 -9.40 -3.72
N ALA A 144 -4.14 -8.56 -2.69
CA ALA A 144 -3.21 -8.74 -1.58
C ALA A 144 -3.60 -9.93 -0.69
N LEU A 145 -4.87 -10.01 -0.31
CA LEU A 145 -5.33 -10.99 0.68
C LEU A 145 -5.53 -12.41 0.10
N SER A 146 -5.63 -12.53 -1.22
CA SER A 146 -5.58 -13.81 -1.94
C SER A 146 -4.17 -14.40 -2.05
N GLY A 147 -3.14 -13.62 -1.72
CA GLY A 147 -1.73 -14.03 -1.86
C GLY A 147 -1.20 -13.94 -3.29
N GLN A 148 -1.94 -13.30 -4.20
CA GLN A 148 -1.52 -13.09 -5.59
C GLN A 148 -0.48 -11.97 -5.75
N LEU A 149 -0.46 -11.00 -4.84
CA LEU A 149 0.57 -9.96 -4.83
C LEU A 149 1.87 -10.49 -4.24
N LYS A 150 2.79 -10.81 -5.13
CA LYS A 150 4.18 -11.12 -4.84
C LYS A 150 5.07 -10.40 -5.85
N TRP A 151 6.25 -10.00 -5.41
CA TRP A 151 7.24 -9.50 -6.35
C TRP A 151 7.55 -10.57 -7.41
N ALA A 152 7.63 -10.13 -8.66
CA ALA A 152 8.07 -10.94 -9.77
C ALA A 152 9.09 -10.13 -10.60
N PRO A 153 10.13 -10.80 -11.15
CA PRO A 153 11.08 -10.13 -12.02
C PRO A 153 10.34 -9.52 -13.21
N LYS A 154 10.82 -8.35 -13.67
CA LYS A 154 10.31 -7.75 -14.91
C LYS A 154 10.54 -8.73 -16.05
N SER A 155 9.48 -9.17 -16.71
CA SER A 155 9.58 -9.92 -17.95
C SER A 155 10.38 -9.07 -18.94
N THR A 156 11.56 -9.55 -19.34
CA THR A 156 12.32 -9.00 -20.47
C THR A 156 11.53 -9.29 -21.73
N HIS A 157 10.78 -8.31 -22.21
CA HIS A 157 10.33 -8.24 -23.60
C HIS A 157 11.27 -7.33 -24.37
#